data_AF-A0A816HAT1-F1
#
_entry.id   AF-A0A816HAT1-F1
#
_cell.length_a   1.000
_cell.length_b   1.000
_cell.length_c   1.000
_cell.angle_alpha   90.00
_cell.angle_beta   90.00
_cell.angle_gamma   90.00
#
_symmetry.space_group_name_H-M   'P 1'
#
loop_
_entity.id
_entity.type
_entity.pdbx_description
1 polymer ?
#
loop_
_entity_poly.entity_id
_entity_poly.type
_entity_poly.pdbx_seq_one_letter_code
_entity_poly.pdbx_strand_id
1 'polypeptide(L)'
;MSSIPILSLIQTSLIRYGTLVILIFGFVGNIGVVYLFSHHHKNGCALYLLCAALFNIIYLSVSIPYGLYVLDNFDPSSSSLYV
;
A
#
# COMPACT_ATOMS: atom_id res chain seq x y z
N MET A 1 7.02 -23.27 23.27
CA MET A 1 7.69 -22.12 22.64
C MET A 1 7.79 -22.40 21.15
N SER A 2 6.87 -21.89 20.34
CA SER A 2 6.95 -22.02 18.88
C SER A 2 8.10 -21.14 18.38
N SER A 3 9.13 -21.76 17.82
CA SER A 3 10.24 -21.07 17.17
C SER A 3 9.73 -20.45 15.88
N ILE A 4 9.26 -19.20 15.93
CA ILE A 4 8.97 -18.41 14.74
C ILE A 4 10.30 -18.32 13.96
N PRO A 5 10.37 -18.84 12.73
CA PRO A 5 11.61 -18.84 11.97
C PRO A 5 12.05 -17.38 11.75
N ILE A 6 13.32 -17.08 12.01
CA ILE A 6 13.88 -15.72 11.89
C ILE A 6 13.56 -15.08 10.53
N LEU A 7 13.49 -15.90 9.48
CA LEU A 7 13.09 -15.50 8.13
C LEU A 7 11.68 -14.88 8.07
N SER A 8 10.69 -15.45 8.76
CA SER A 8 9.33 -14.89 8.75
C SER A 8 9.25 -13.55 9.49
N LEU A 9 10.05 -13.39 10.55
CA LEU A 9 10.13 -12.12 11.28
C LEU A 9 10.73 -11.00 10.41
N ILE A 10 11.79 -11.31 9.65
CA ILE A 10 12.42 -10.39 8.70
C ILE A 10 11.44 -10.05 7.57
N GLN A 11 10.75 -11.06 7.01
CA GLN A 11 9.80 -10.86 5.92
C GLN A 11 8.61 -9.99 6.33
N THR A 12 8.00 -10.24 7.48
CA THR A 12 6.90 -9.42 8.01
C THR A 12 7.35 -7.98 8.26
N SER A 13 8.54 -7.78 8.82
CA SER A 13 9.11 -6.45 9.03
C SER A 13 9.34 -5.71 7.71
N LEU A 14 9.93 -6.39 6.72
CA LEU A 14 10.21 -5.81 5.41
C LEU A 14 8.93 -5.45 4.65
N ILE A 15 7.89 -6.30 4.72
CA ILE A 15 6.56 -6.00 4.17
C ILE A 15 5.96 -4.78 4.87
N ARG A 16 5.96 -4.73 6.20
CA ARG A 16 5.35 -3.63 6.96
C ARG A 16 6.00 -2.28 6.65
N TYR A 17 7.32 -2.20 6.75
CA TYR A 17 8.06 -0.96 6.48
C TYR A 17 8.07 -0.60 4.99
N GLY A 18 8.24 -1.59 4.10
CA GLY A 18 8.19 -1.36 2.65
C GLY A 18 6.83 -0.83 2.19
N THR A 19 5.75 -1.37 2.74
CA THR A 19 4.37 -0.92 2.45
C THR A 19 4.14 0.52 2.91
N LEU A 20 4.67 0.92 4.08
CA LEU A 20 4.59 2.32 4.55
C LEU A 20 5.35 3.29 3.64
N VAL A 21 6.53 2.89 3.13
CA VAL A 21 7.28 3.70 2.16
C VAL A 21 6.47 3.89 0.89
N ILE A 22 5.91 2.81 0.33
CA ILE A 22 5.04 2.87 -0.86
C ILE A 22 3.83 3.77 -0.61
N LEU A 23 3.23 3.70 0.58
CA LEU A 23 2.11 4.55 0.96
C LEU A 23 2.47 6.04 0.89
N ILE A 24 3.57 6.43 1.53
CA ILE A 24 3.99 7.83 1.59
C ILE A 24 4.35 8.36 0.20
N PHE A 25 5.21 7.65 -0.53
CA PHE A 25 5.62 8.08 -1.88
C PHE A 25 4.45 8.05 -2.87
N GLY A 26 3.56 7.06 -2.75
CA GLY A 26 2.35 6.96 -3.55
C GLY A 26 1.41 8.15 -3.31
N PHE A 27 1.17 8.54 -2.06
CA PHE A 27 0.35 9.72 -1.76
C PHE A 27 0.98 11.01 -2.29
N VAL A 28 2.26 11.25 -2.00
CA VAL A 28 2.97 12.46 -2.44
C VAL A 28 2.97 12.57 -3.97
N GLY A 29 3.28 11.47 -4.67
CA GLY A 29 3.31 11.45 -6.13
C GLY A 29 1.94 11.72 -6.75
N ASN A 30 0.88 11.06 -6.28
CA ASN A 30 -0.47 11.23 -6.83
C ASN A 30 -1.06 12.61 -6.49
N ILE A 31 -0.79 13.17 -5.31
CA ILE A 31 -1.16 14.56 -4.99
C ILE A 31 -0.43 15.54 -5.92
N GLY A 32 0.84 15.29 -6.22
CA GLY A 32 1.61 16.07 -7.19
C GLY A 32 0.97 16.06 -8.59
N VAL A 33 0.46 14.92 -9.05
CA VAL A 33 -0.27 14.81 -10.33
C VAL A 33 -1.56 15.63 -10.30
N VAL A 34 -2.34 15.58 -9.22
CA VAL A 34 -3.56 16.39 -9.05
C VAL A 34 -3.24 17.89 -9.08
N TYR A 35 -2.17 18.30 -8.39
CA TYR A 35 -1.70 19.68 -8.37
C TYR A 35 -1.26 20.16 -9.76
N LEU A 36 -0.46 19.37 -10.48
CA LEU A 36 -0.02 19.66 -11.84
C LEU A 36 -1.21 19.78 -12.80
N PHE A 37 -2.22 18.91 -12.68
CA PHE A 37 -3.43 19.00 -13.49
C PHE A 37 -4.23 20.30 -13.25
N SER A 38 -4.21 20.82 -12.02
CA SER A 38 -4.88 22.09 -11.68
C SER A 38 -4.22 23.30 -12.35
N HIS A 39 -2.89 23.27 -12.47
CA HIS A 39 -2.09 24.43 -12.94
C HIS A 39 -1.71 24.42 -14.42
N HIS A 40 -1.85 23.29 -15.14
CA HIS A 40 -1.44 23.17 -16.54
C HIS A 40 -2.61 22.96 -17.51
N HIS A 41 -2.33 23.10 -18.81
CA HIS A 41 -3.31 22.88 -19.88
C HIS A 41 -3.88 21.46 -19.83
N LYS A 42 -5.21 21.38 -19.78
CA LYS A 42 -5.98 20.14 -19.63
C LYS A 42 -6.18 19.52 -21.01
N ASN A 43 -5.36 18.52 -21.36
CA ASN A 43 -5.55 17.68 -22.53
C ASN A 43 -6.08 16.29 -22.12
N GLY A 44 -6.50 15.46 -23.10
CA GLY A 44 -7.06 14.14 -22.81
C GLY A 44 -6.10 13.22 -22.04
N CYS A 45 -4.79 13.32 -22.30
CA CYS A 45 -3.76 12.57 -21.58
C CYS A 45 -3.66 13.01 -20.10
N ALA A 46 -3.75 14.31 -19.84
CA ALA A 46 -3.74 14.87 -18.50
C ALA A 46 -4.98 14.41 -17.70
N LEU A 47 -6.13 14.30 -18.35
CA LEU A 47 -7.36 13.79 -17.71
C LEU A 47 -7.21 12.31 -17.32
N TYR A 48 -6.63 11.49 -18.21
CA TYR A 48 -6.32 10.09 -17.90
C TYR A 48 -5.37 10.00 -16.69
N LEU A 49 -4.32 10.82 -16.66
CA LEU A 49 -3.36 10.87 -15.55
C LEU A 49 -4.04 11.27 -14.23
N LEU A 50 -4.96 12.23 -14.26
CA LEU A 50 -5.74 12.65 -13.10
C LEU A 50 -6.62 11.50 -12.59
N CYS A 51 -7.36 10.83 -13.48
CA CYS A 51 -8.19 9.69 -13.09
C CYS A 51 -7.34 8.57 -12.48
N ALA A 52 -6.20 8.24 -13.08
CA ALA A 52 -5.27 7.24 -12.54
C ALA A 52 -4.74 7.65 -11.16
N ALA A 53 -4.39 8.92 -10.97
CA ALA A 53 -3.92 9.42 -9.68
C ALA A 53 -5.01 9.36 -8.60
N LEU A 54 -6.26 9.70 -8.93
CA LEU A 54 -7.40 9.60 -8.01
C LEU A 54 -7.69 8.14 -7.63
N PHE A 55 -7.69 7.22 -8.59
CA PHE A 55 -7.84 5.80 -8.31
C PHE A 55 -6.71 5.26 -7.44
N ASN A 56 -5.46 5.67 -7.69
CA ASN A 56 -4.33 5.29 -6.87
C ASN A 56 -4.45 5.83 -5.43
N ILE A 57 -4.93 7.06 -5.24
CA ILE A 57 -5.18 7.62 -3.90
C ILE A 57 -6.23 6.77 -3.16
N ILE A 58 -7.33 6.41 -3.82
CA ILE A 58 -8.37 5.56 -3.22
C ILE A 58 -7.80 4.18 -2.88
N TYR A 59 -7.08 3.55 -3.80
CA TYR A 59 -6.44 2.25 -3.59
C TYR A 59 -5.48 2.29 -2.39
N LEU A 60 -4.59 3.28 -2.35
CA LEU A 60 -3.64 3.47 -1.25
C LEU A 60 -4.36 3.73 0.07
N SER A 61 -5.50 4.43 0.06
CA SER A 61 -6.28 4.74 1.27
C SER A 61 -7.00 3.52 1.85
N VAL A 62 -7.38 2.54 1.01
CA VAL A 62 -8.21 1.40 1.43
C VAL A 62 -7.39 0.11 1.52
N SER A 63 -6.67 -0.24 0.46
CA SER A 63 -5.97 -1.53 0.38
C SER A 63 -4.76 -1.60 1.31
N ILE A 64 -4.02 -0.50 1.50
CA ILE A 64 -2.82 -0.52 2.36
C ILE A 64 -3.20 -0.65 3.85
N PRO A 65 -4.13 0.15 4.42
CA PRO A 65 -4.54 -0.05 5.81
C PRO A 65 -5.18 -1.41 6.04
N TYR A 66 -5.98 -1.90 5.09
CA TYR A 66 -6.54 -3.25 5.16
C TYR A 66 -5.45 -4.33 5.16
N GLY A 67 -4.46 -4.22 4.28
CA GLY A 67 -3.33 -5.15 4.23
C GLY A 67 -2.49 -5.15 5.50
N LEU A 68 -2.25 -3.96 6.10
CA LEU A 68 -1.57 -3.83 7.38
C LEU A 68 -2.39 -4.42 8.53
N TYR A 69 -3.70 -4.20 8.54
CA TYR A 69 -4.61 -4.81 9.52
C TYR A 69 -4.59 -6.34 9.43
N VAL A 70 -4.64 -6.89 8.22
CA VAL A 70 -4.54 -8.34 8.01
C VAL A 70 -3.18 -8.85 8.48
N LEU A 71 -2.09 -8.15 8.18
CA LEU A 71 -0.74 -8.54 8.61
C LEU A 71 -0.58 -8.52 10.13
N ASP A 72 -1.14 -7.53 10.81
CA ASP A 72 -1.06 -7.37 12.27
C ASP A 72 -1.98 -8.38 13.01
N ASN A 73 -3.05 -8.87 12.37
CA ASN A 73 -3.99 -9.87 12.93
C ASN A 73 -3.81 -11.28 12.35
N PHE A 74 -2.77 -11.51 11.55
CA PHE A 74 -2.50 -12.84 11.01
C PHE A 74 -1.92 -13.72 12.10
N ASP A 75 -2.74 -14.62 12.65
CA ASP A 75 -2.30 -15.60 13.64
C ASP A 75 -1.69 -16.83 12.94
N PRO A 76 -0.35 -17.01 12.98
CA PRO A 76 0.31 -18.14 12.33
C PRO A 76 -0.06 -19.50 12.96
N SER A 77 -0.72 -19.53 14.12
CA SER A 77 -1.16 -20.78 14.76
C SER A 77 -2.43 -21.40 14.14
N SER A 78 -3.20 -20.61 13.38
CA SER A 78 -4.42 -21.09 12.69
C SER A 78 -4.14 -21.93 11.44
N SER A 79 -2.92 -21.86 10.90
CA SER A 79 -2.50 -22.63 9.71
C SER A 79 -1.92 -24.01 10.03
N SER A 80 -1.66 -24.31 11.31
CA SER A 80 -1.20 -25.64 11.77
C SER A 80 -2.33 -26.62 12.14
N LEU A 81 -3.61 -26.20 12.05
CA LEU A 81 -4.76 -27.06 12.39
C LEU A 81 -5.37 -27.77 11.16
N TYR A 82 -4.75 -27.63 9.98
CA TYR A 82 -5.13 -28.28 8.72
C TYR A 82 -4.01 -29.16 8.14
N VAL A 83 -3.28 -29.87 9.02
CA VAL A 83 -2.43 -31.02 8.64
C VAL A 83 -2.85 -32.23 9.47
#